data_AF-A0A5S5DUW5-F1
#
_entry.id   AF-A0A5S5DUW5-F1
#
_cell.length_a   1.000
_cell.length_b   1.000
_cell.length_c   1.000
_cell.angle_alpha   90.00
_cell.angle_beta   90.00
_cell.angle_gamma   90.00
#
_symmetry.space_group_name_H-M   'P 1'
#
loop_
_entity.id
_entity.type
_entity.pdbx_description
1 polymer ?
#
loop_
_entity_poly.entity_id
_entity_poly.type
_entity_poly.pdbx_seq_one_letter_code
_entity_poly.pdbx_strand_id
1 'polypeptide(L)'
;MKKMKLLGLILLALGLTKCASLQFEQTPPFIITKATYTNWVGGVKGVSGTNVNISYTSEKEITFDSIYFRGKKTKVSFKELNGQKSVMGQFNTSKVRSKENLQMHRDASMEYGNIVTIRKEYFPFELKDTEAVLSYIEGEKTKYFKVENLQKGKPIYPN
;
A
#
# COMPACT_ATOMS: atom_id res chain seq x y z
N MET A 1 33.21 -46.24 -0.80
CA MET A 1 33.31 -44.85 -0.26
C MET A 1 33.21 -43.73 -1.31
N LYS A 2 32.94 -44.02 -2.61
CA LYS A 2 32.79 -43.00 -3.66
C LYS A 2 31.37 -42.40 -3.75
N LYS A 3 30.32 -43.17 -3.41
CA LYS A 3 28.91 -42.76 -3.53
C LYS A 3 28.43 -41.81 -2.42
N MET A 4 29.08 -41.78 -1.24
CA MET A 4 28.75 -40.84 -0.15
C MET A 4 29.25 -39.42 -0.40
N LYS A 5 30.27 -39.22 -1.25
CA LYS A 5 30.75 -37.88 -1.64
C LYS A 5 29.84 -37.19 -2.67
N LEU A 6 29.03 -37.97 -3.39
CA LEU A 6 28.10 -37.44 -4.41
C LEU A 6 26.79 -36.93 -3.79
N LEU A 7 26.36 -37.48 -2.65
CA LEU A 7 25.16 -37.03 -1.94
C LEU A 7 25.33 -35.62 -1.33
N GLY A 8 26.53 -35.30 -0.83
CA GLY A 8 26.83 -33.97 -0.27
C GLY A 8 26.83 -32.84 -1.31
N LEU A 9 27.12 -33.16 -2.58
CA LEU A 9 27.14 -32.18 -3.67
C LEU A 9 25.73 -31.77 -4.12
N ILE A 10 24.74 -32.66 -3.96
CA ILE A 10 23.34 -32.41 -4.33
C ILE A 10 22.63 -31.54 -3.28
N LEU A 11 22.99 -31.68 -1.98
CA LEU A 11 22.43 -30.85 -0.92
C LEU A 11 22.89 -29.37 -0.99
N LEU A 12 24.07 -29.10 -1.55
CA LEU A 12 24.59 -27.72 -1.65
C LEU A 12 23.92 -26.91 -2.77
N ALA A 13 23.24 -27.57 -3.72
CA ALA A 13 22.57 -26.92 -4.85
C ALA A 13 21.15 -26.40 -4.52
N LEU A 14 20.56 -26.79 -3.39
CA LEU A 14 19.19 -26.40 -3.00
C LEU A 14 19.11 -25.05 -2.24
N GLY A 15 20.25 -24.40 -1.97
CA GLY A 15 20.32 -23.19 -1.14
C GLY A 15 20.10 -21.85 -1.87
N LEU A 16 19.94 -21.84 -3.19
CA LEU A 16 19.73 -20.61 -3.96
C LEU A 16 18.24 -20.39 -4.27
N THR A 17 17.38 -20.44 -3.24
CA THR A 17 16.04 -19.88 -3.39
C THR A 17 16.18 -18.36 -3.47
N LYS A 18 16.23 -17.83 -4.71
CA LYS A 18 16.09 -16.40 -4.94
C LYS A 18 14.75 -15.98 -4.34
N CYS A 19 14.79 -15.31 -3.19
CA CYS A 19 13.64 -14.54 -2.71
C CYS A 19 13.27 -13.61 -3.86
N ALA A 20 12.13 -13.85 -4.51
CA ALA A 20 11.67 -13.00 -5.59
C ALA A 20 11.39 -11.62 -4.99
N SER A 21 12.36 -10.71 -5.07
CA SER A 21 12.16 -9.31 -4.74
C SER A 21 11.01 -8.80 -5.62
N LEU A 22 10.01 -8.16 -5.03
CA LEU A 22 8.94 -7.53 -5.80
C LEU A 22 9.57 -6.51 -6.74
N GLN A 23 9.41 -6.73 -8.04
CA GLN A 23 9.92 -5.84 -9.07
C GLN A 23 8.85 -4.82 -9.45
N PHE A 24 9.27 -3.57 -9.64
CA PHE A 24 8.41 -2.55 -10.20
C PHE A 24 8.37 -2.67 -11.71
N GLU A 25 7.19 -2.49 -12.30
CA GLU A 25 7.02 -2.39 -13.75
C GLU A 25 7.61 -1.06 -14.22
N GLN A 26 8.46 -1.12 -15.24
CA GLN A 26 9.11 0.07 -15.79
C GLN A 26 8.33 0.65 -16.97
N THR A 27 7.52 -0.17 -17.64
CA THR A 27 6.73 0.22 -18.81
C THR A 27 5.26 -0.16 -18.61
N PRO A 28 4.53 0.49 -17.67
CA PRO A 28 3.11 0.23 -17.49
C PRO A 28 2.28 0.73 -18.68
N PRO A 29 1.07 0.20 -18.91
CA PRO A 29 0.16 0.63 -19.97
C PRO A 29 -0.58 1.95 -19.67
N PHE A 30 0.03 2.83 -18.88
CA PHE A 30 -0.50 4.14 -18.49
C PHE A 30 0.64 5.11 -18.18
N ILE A 31 0.36 6.41 -18.23
CA ILE A 31 1.31 7.46 -17.90
C ILE A 31 0.75 8.26 -16.72
N ILE A 32 1.53 8.38 -15.65
CA ILE A 32 1.18 9.26 -14.52
C ILE A 32 1.40 10.71 -14.94
N THR A 33 0.35 11.51 -14.91
CA THR A 33 0.39 12.93 -15.27
C THR A 33 0.56 13.82 -14.05
N LYS A 34 0.02 13.42 -12.90
CA LYS A 34 0.14 14.15 -11.63
C LYS A 34 -0.07 13.23 -10.46
N ALA A 35 0.76 13.36 -9.43
CA ALA A 35 0.57 12.64 -8.17
C ALA A 35 0.67 13.62 -7.00
N THR A 36 -0.31 13.57 -6.10
CA THR A 36 -0.39 14.48 -4.95
C THR A 36 -0.77 13.72 -3.69
N TYR A 37 -0.32 14.23 -2.54
CA TYR A 37 -0.86 13.81 -1.25
C TYR A 37 -1.33 15.04 -0.46
N THR A 38 -2.53 14.93 0.11
CA THR A 38 -3.19 16.03 0.82
C THR A 38 -3.66 15.54 2.17
N ASN A 39 -3.23 16.22 3.23
CA ASN A 39 -3.72 15.95 4.58
C ASN A 39 -5.08 16.61 4.78
N TRP A 40 -5.94 15.97 5.55
CA TRP A 40 -7.23 16.53 5.94
C TRP A 40 -7.50 16.27 7.42
N VAL A 41 -8.23 17.20 8.03
CA VAL A 41 -8.75 17.08 9.40
C VAL A 41 -10.27 17.00 9.32
N GLY A 42 -10.87 16.10 10.07
CA GLY A 42 -12.32 15.98 10.17
C GLY A 42 -12.91 16.98 11.17
N GLY A 43 -14.23 17.17 11.14
CA GLY A 43 -14.94 18.04 12.10
C GLY A 43 -14.86 17.57 13.55
N VAL A 44 -14.56 16.28 13.79
CA VAL A 44 -14.37 15.73 15.13
C VAL A 44 -12.89 15.76 15.50
N LYS A 45 -12.58 16.29 16.68
CA LYS A 45 -11.21 16.38 17.22
C LYS A 45 -10.51 15.02 17.15
N GLY A 46 -9.33 15.01 16.51
CA GLY A 46 -8.48 13.83 16.39
C GLY A 46 -8.80 12.92 15.20
N VAL A 47 -9.87 13.18 14.44
CA VAL A 47 -10.12 12.53 13.14
C VAL A 47 -9.32 13.24 12.06
N SER A 48 -8.46 12.51 11.36
CA SER A 48 -7.63 13.03 10.28
C SER A 48 -7.23 11.92 9.32
N GLY A 49 -6.77 12.32 8.14
CA GLY A 49 -6.19 11.40 7.17
C GLY A 49 -5.34 12.09 6.14
N THR A 50 -4.84 11.28 5.21
CA THR A 50 -4.14 11.71 4.02
C THR A 50 -4.81 11.09 2.80
N ASN A 51 -5.15 11.90 1.82
CA ASN A 51 -5.60 11.43 0.51
C ASN A 51 -4.40 11.44 -0.45
N VAL A 52 -4.15 10.32 -1.11
CA VAL A 52 -3.22 10.25 -2.24
C VAL A 52 -4.05 10.23 -3.50
N ASN A 53 -3.80 11.16 -4.42
CA ASN A 53 -4.48 11.25 -5.70
C ASN A 53 -3.47 11.17 -6.84
N ILE A 54 -3.68 10.22 -7.75
CA ILE A 54 -2.80 9.94 -8.88
C ILE A 54 -3.64 10.07 -10.16
N SER A 55 -3.39 11.12 -10.92
CA SER A 55 -3.96 11.34 -12.25
C SER A 55 -3.10 10.65 -13.30
N TYR A 56 -3.76 10.06 -14.29
CA TYR A 56 -3.09 9.29 -15.33
C TYR A 56 -3.80 9.40 -16.68
N THR A 57 -3.09 9.05 -17.74
CA THR A 57 -3.64 8.80 -19.08
C THR A 57 -3.35 7.37 -19.49
N SER A 58 -4.26 6.77 -20.25
CA SER A 58 -4.10 5.44 -20.80
C SER A 58 -4.98 5.28 -22.04
N GLU A 59 -4.49 4.54 -23.03
CA GLU A 59 -5.27 4.16 -24.22
C GLU A 59 -6.25 3.01 -23.91
N LYS A 60 -5.91 2.20 -22.90
CA LYS A 60 -6.69 1.05 -22.45
C LYS A 60 -7.27 1.29 -21.06
N GLU A 61 -8.34 0.57 -20.75
CA GLU A 61 -8.85 0.51 -19.38
C GLU A 61 -7.88 -0.26 -18.49
N ILE A 62 -7.57 0.30 -17.32
CA ILE A 62 -6.61 -0.27 -16.36
C ILE A 62 -7.33 -0.55 -15.06
N THR A 63 -7.25 -1.79 -14.58
CA THR A 63 -7.81 -2.19 -13.29
C THR A 63 -6.79 -1.94 -12.17
N PHE A 64 -6.88 -0.77 -11.54
CA PHE A 64 -6.08 -0.48 -10.35
C PHE A 64 -6.66 -1.16 -9.10
N ASP A 65 -5.78 -1.65 -8.23
CA ASP A 65 -6.18 -2.39 -7.03
C ASP A 65 -5.96 -1.58 -5.75
N SER A 66 -4.71 -1.19 -5.48
CA SER A 66 -4.31 -0.61 -4.20
C SER A 66 -3.22 0.46 -4.37
N ILE A 67 -3.19 1.41 -3.44
CA ILE A 67 -2.06 2.32 -3.24
C ILE A 67 -1.36 1.97 -1.93
N TYR A 68 -0.04 1.92 -1.98
CA TYR A 68 0.85 1.78 -0.85
C TYR A 68 1.55 3.13 -0.62
N PHE A 69 1.43 3.69 0.57
CA PHE A 69 1.99 4.99 0.91
C PHE A 69 2.32 5.03 2.40
N ARG A 70 3.54 5.44 2.76
CA ARG A 70 4.00 5.62 4.15
C ARG A 70 3.68 4.43 5.07
N GLY A 71 4.04 3.23 4.63
CA GLY A 71 3.88 2.01 5.42
C GLY A 71 2.44 1.51 5.53
N LYS A 72 1.50 2.07 4.77
CA LYS A 72 0.09 1.66 4.76
C LYS A 72 -0.37 1.30 3.36
N LYS A 73 -1.39 0.44 3.28
CA LYS A 73 -2.08 0.04 2.04
C LYS A 73 -3.54 0.46 2.12
N THR A 74 -4.11 0.88 1.00
CA THR A 74 -5.56 1.05 0.85
C THR A 74 -6.00 0.65 -0.55
N LYS A 75 -7.24 0.18 -0.70
CA LYS A 75 -7.88 0.05 -2.00
C LYS A 75 -8.03 1.42 -2.64
N VAL A 76 -7.97 1.43 -3.97
CA VAL A 76 -8.20 2.66 -4.75
C VAL A 76 -9.68 2.90 -4.98
N SER A 77 -10.03 4.17 -5.15
CA SER A 77 -11.30 4.61 -5.72
C SER A 77 -11.02 5.32 -7.03
N PHE A 78 -11.78 4.98 -8.07
CA PHE A 78 -11.67 5.63 -9.37
C PHE A 78 -12.47 6.94 -9.39
N LYS A 79 -11.91 7.97 -10.03
CA LYS A 79 -12.55 9.26 -10.27
C LYS A 79 -12.20 9.77 -11.66
N GLU A 80 -13.22 10.14 -12.42
CA GLU A 80 -13.07 10.82 -13.70
C GLU A 80 -13.81 12.17 -13.66
N LEU A 81 -13.11 13.25 -13.98
CA LEU A 81 -13.67 14.60 -14.02
C LEU A 81 -13.16 15.31 -15.27
N ASN A 82 -14.08 15.82 -16.11
CA ASN A 82 -13.76 16.53 -17.35
C ASN A 82 -12.77 15.76 -18.26
N GLY A 83 -12.93 14.43 -18.35
CA GLY A 83 -12.04 13.53 -19.11
C GLY A 83 -10.67 13.27 -18.47
N GLN A 84 -10.37 13.84 -17.31
CA GLN A 84 -9.17 13.51 -16.54
C GLN A 84 -9.45 12.31 -15.62
N LYS A 85 -8.76 11.20 -15.90
CA LYS A 85 -8.81 9.99 -15.08
C LYS A 85 -7.88 10.10 -13.88
N SER A 86 -8.34 9.62 -12.73
CA SER A 86 -7.57 9.58 -11.49
C SER A 86 -7.97 8.43 -10.59
N VAL A 87 -7.03 7.98 -9.78
CA VAL A 87 -7.26 7.05 -8.68
C VAL A 87 -6.90 7.70 -7.36
N MET A 88 -7.71 7.44 -6.34
CA MET A 88 -7.57 8.03 -5.01
C MET A 88 -7.49 6.94 -3.95
N GLY A 89 -6.49 7.04 -3.08
CA GLY A 89 -6.34 6.25 -1.86
C GLY A 89 -6.53 7.11 -0.62
N GLN A 90 -7.33 6.64 0.34
CA GLN A 90 -7.59 7.35 1.59
C GLN A 90 -6.90 6.64 2.76
N PHE A 91 -5.98 7.33 3.42
CA PHE A 91 -5.20 6.81 4.53
C PHE A 91 -5.65 7.46 5.83
N ASN A 92 -6.20 6.67 6.75
CA ASN A 92 -6.58 7.17 8.06
C ASN A 92 -5.34 7.42 8.93
N THR A 93 -5.22 8.62 9.51
CA THR A 93 -4.14 9.01 10.45
C THR A 93 -4.69 9.40 11.82
N SER A 94 -5.97 9.15 12.07
CA SER A 94 -6.66 9.46 13.32
C SER A 94 -6.02 8.73 14.50
N LYS A 95 -5.75 9.49 15.57
CA LYS A 95 -5.35 8.93 16.88
C LYS A 95 -6.55 8.39 17.67
N VAL A 96 -7.77 8.78 17.28
CA VAL A 96 -9.02 8.31 17.90
C VAL A 96 -9.35 6.90 17.40
N ARG A 97 -9.16 6.66 16.09
CA ARG A 97 -9.35 5.35 15.46
C ARG A 97 -8.11 4.46 15.48
N SER A 98 -6.92 4.96 15.80
CA SER A 98 -5.74 4.08 16.00
C SER A 98 -5.87 3.14 17.21
N LYS A 99 -6.93 3.28 18.02
CA LYS A 99 -7.35 2.31 19.04
C LYS A 99 -8.19 1.14 18.49
N GLU A 100 -8.43 1.05 17.18
CA GLU A 100 -9.29 0.04 16.52
C GLU A 100 -8.77 -1.41 16.54
N ASN A 101 -7.87 -1.78 17.46
CA ASN A 101 -7.62 -3.18 17.81
C ASN A 101 -7.88 -3.47 19.29
N LEU A 102 -8.66 -2.62 19.98
CA LEU A 102 -9.36 -3.05 21.18
C LEU A 102 -10.56 -3.88 20.70
N GLN A 103 -10.45 -5.20 20.76
CA GLN A 103 -11.66 -6.03 20.82
C GLN A 103 -12.40 -5.60 22.09
N MET A 104 -13.41 -4.76 21.95
CA MET A 104 -14.30 -4.45 23.07
C MET A 104 -15.14 -5.69 23.32
N HIS A 105 -14.76 -6.49 24.31
CA HIS A 105 -15.58 -7.61 24.72
C HIS A 105 -16.74 -7.06 25.56
N ARG A 106 -17.93 -7.65 25.42
CA ARG A 106 -19.09 -7.27 26.26
C ARG A 106 -18.88 -7.56 27.75
N ASP A 107 -17.87 -8.37 28.07
CA ASP A 107 -17.54 -8.79 29.43
C ASP A 107 -16.31 -8.01 29.91
N ALA A 108 -16.51 -7.17 30.92
CA ALA A 108 -15.48 -6.29 31.47
C ALA A 108 -14.26 -7.06 32.04
N SER A 109 -14.43 -8.34 32.38
CA SER A 109 -13.35 -9.18 32.90
C SER A 109 -12.32 -9.59 31.82
N MET A 110 -12.68 -9.50 30.54
CA MET A 110 -11.81 -9.88 29.42
C MET A 110 -10.97 -8.71 28.85
N GLU A 111 -11.17 -7.50 29.37
CA GLU A 111 -10.37 -6.31 29.02
C GLU A 111 -9.02 -6.27 29.77
N TYR A 112 -8.90 -6.99 30.89
CA TYR A 112 -7.66 -7.08 31.66
C TYR A 112 -6.78 -8.22 31.12
N GLY A 113 -5.81 -7.86 30.25
CA GLY A 113 -4.86 -8.81 29.67
C GLY A 113 -5.06 -9.12 28.19
N ASN A 114 -5.83 -8.32 27.46
CA ASN A 114 -5.96 -8.46 26.01
C ASN A 114 -4.59 -8.25 25.33
N ILE A 115 -3.94 -9.34 24.89
CA ILE A 115 -2.71 -9.26 24.10
C ILE A 115 -3.13 -8.84 22.70
N VAL A 116 -2.97 -7.55 22.41
CA VAL A 116 -3.18 -6.99 21.07
C VAL A 116 -2.26 -7.74 20.11
N THR A 117 -2.83 -8.70 19.36
CA THR A 117 -2.11 -9.32 18.26
C THR A 117 -2.05 -8.27 17.16
N ILE A 118 -1.07 -7.37 17.23
CA ILE A 118 -0.73 -6.47 16.14
C ILE A 118 -0.26 -7.39 15.00
N ARG A 119 -1.19 -7.85 14.16
CA ARG A 119 -0.84 -8.32 12.82
C ARG A 119 -0.31 -7.09 12.12
N LYS A 120 1.00 -6.84 12.26
CA LYS A 120 1.74 -5.92 11.38
C LYS A 120 1.56 -6.52 10.00
N GLU A 121 0.60 -6.03 9.23
CA GLU A 121 0.54 -6.34 7.81
C GLU A 121 1.92 -6.05 7.25
N TYR A 122 2.55 -7.09 6.68
CA TYR A 122 3.88 -6.97 6.12
C TYR A 122 3.83 -5.94 4.99
N PHE A 123 4.50 -4.81 5.20
CA PHE A 123 4.61 -3.77 4.19
C PHE A 123 5.85 -4.08 3.32
N PRO A 124 5.67 -4.46 2.05
CA PRO A 124 6.73 -5.13 1.31
C PRO A 124 7.63 -4.15 0.53
N PHE A 125 7.52 -2.84 0.79
CA PHE A 125 8.21 -1.80 0.05
C PHE A 125 8.99 -0.88 1.00
N GLU A 126 10.18 -0.48 0.60
CA GLU A 126 10.90 0.62 1.23
C GLU A 126 10.64 1.88 0.39
N LEU A 127 9.88 2.83 0.96
CA LEU A 127 9.43 4.04 0.27
C LEU A 127 9.82 5.29 1.05
N LYS A 128 10.28 6.31 0.33
CA LYS A 128 10.45 7.66 0.88
C LYS A 128 9.08 8.32 1.14
N ASP A 129 9.09 9.40 1.92
CA ASP A 129 7.86 10.13 2.32
C ASP A 129 7.04 10.72 1.16
N THR A 130 7.66 10.86 -0.02
CA THR A 130 7.09 11.40 -1.26
C THR A 130 6.99 10.34 -2.35
N GLU A 131 7.06 9.06 -1.99
CA GLU A 131 6.93 7.93 -2.91
C GLU A 131 5.68 7.11 -2.56
N ALA A 132 5.06 6.55 -3.59
CA ALA A 132 3.95 5.61 -3.45
C ALA A 132 4.15 4.44 -4.41
N VAL A 133 3.49 3.32 -4.14
CA VAL A 133 3.36 2.23 -5.10
C VAL A 133 1.90 2.09 -5.47
N LEU A 134 1.62 2.06 -6.76
CA LEU A 134 0.31 1.82 -7.33
C LEU A 134 0.28 0.40 -7.88
N SER A 135 -0.57 -0.47 -7.33
CA SER A 135 -0.77 -1.82 -7.88
C SER A 135 -1.95 -1.87 -8.83
N TYR A 136 -1.80 -2.66 -9.88
CA TYR A 136 -2.82 -2.86 -10.90
C TYR A 136 -2.79 -4.29 -11.41
N ILE A 137 -3.87 -4.71 -12.07
CA ILE A 137 -4.05 -6.07 -12.58
C ILE A 137 -3.85 -6.04 -14.09
N GLU A 138 -3.00 -6.93 -14.59
CA GLU A 138 -2.83 -7.19 -16.01
C GLU A 138 -2.93 -8.70 -16.26
N GLY A 139 -4.00 -9.12 -16.94
CA GLY A 139 -4.39 -10.54 -16.99
C GLY A 139 -4.72 -11.05 -15.58
N GLU A 140 -4.07 -12.13 -15.16
CA GLU A 140 -4.24 -12.73 -13.83
C GLU A 140 -3.16 -12.28 -12.81
N LYS A 141 -2.26 -11.38 -13.20
CA LYS A 141 -1.11 -10.98 -12.39
C LYS A 141 -1.29 -9.58 -11.81
N THR A 142 -0.96 -9.43 -10.53
CA THR A 142 -0.80 -8.11 -9.90
C THR A 142 0.58 -7.57 -10.21
N LYS A 143 0.63 -6.38 -10.78
CA LYS A 143 1.84 -5.61 -11.05
C LYS A 143 1.91 -4.38 -10.15
N TYR A 144 3.12 -3.86 -9.98
CA TYR A 144 3.40 -2.74 -9.09
C TYR A 144 4.15 -1.66 -9.85
N PHE A 145 3.66 -0.43 -9.80
CA PHE A 145 4.33 0.73 -10.39
C PHE A 145 4.73 1.70 -9.29
N LYS A 146 6.01 2.09 -9.25
CA LYS A 146 6.50 3.08 -8.28
C LYS A 146 6.23 4.49 -8.80
N VAL A 147 5.51 5.28 -8.01
CA VAL A 147 5.24 6.69 -8.27
C VAL A 147 6.17 7.50 -7.39
N GLU A 148 7.06 8.26 -8.03
CA GLU A 148 8.02 9.12 -7.35
C GLU A 148 7.54 10.57 -7.31
N ASN A 149 8.11 11.36 -6.39
CA ASN A 149 7.91 12.82 -6.30
C ASN A 149 6.45 13.27 -6.17
N LEU A 150 5.66 12.61 -5.31
CA LEU A 150 4.31 13.06 -4.98
C LEU A 150 4.36 14.47 -4.40
N GLN A 151 3.58 15.39 -4.99
CA GLN A 151 3.51 16.77 -4.56
C GLN A 151 2.60 16.93 -3.34
N LYS A 152 3.01 17.72 -2.35
CA LYS A 152 2.19 18.02 -1.18
C LYS A 152 1.09 19.02 -1.53
N GLY A 153 -0.17 18.64 -1.37
CA GLY A 153 -1.31 19.52 -1.52
C GLY A 153 -1.56 20.40 -0.30
N LYS A 154 -2.42 21.42 -0.46
CA LYS A 154 -2.88 22.27 0.65
C LYS A 154 -3.75 21.44 1.61
N PRO A 155 -3.49 21.48 2.94
CA PRO A 155 -4.32 20.78 3.90
C PRO A 155 -5.79 21.22 3.83
N ILE A 156 -6.70 20.27 4.04
CA ILE A 156 -8.14 20.52 4.07
C ILE A 156 -8.61 20.54 5.53
N TYR A 157 -9.32 21.60 5.90
CA TYR A 157 -9.91 21.79 7.22
C TYR A 157 -11.44 21.77 7.12
N PRO A 158 -12.14 21.33 8.18
CA PRO A 158 -13.59 21.46 8.23
C PRO A 158 -13.97 22.95 8.25
N ASN A 159 -15.06 23.29 7.57
CA ASN A 159 -15.70 24.61 7.65
C ASN A 159 -16.45 24.77 8.98
#